data_AF-A0A9W4IPB7-F1
#
_entry.id   AF-A0A9W4IPB7-F1
#
_cell.length_a   1.000
_cell.length_b   1.000
_cell.length_c   1.000
_cell.angle_alpha   90.00
_cell.angle_beta   90.00
_cell.angle_gamma   90.00
#
_symmetry.space_group_name_H-M   'P 1'
#
loop_
_entity.id
_entity.type
_entity.pdbx_description
1 polymer ?
#
loop_
_entity_poly.entity_id
_entity_poly.type
_entity_poly.pdbx_seq_one_letter_code
_entity_poly.pdbx_strand_id
1 'polypeptide(L)'
;MFGLLFHIPVFHYIPCTARVIYPIIFPSYTLNPLLALFLNRFSRFSYSLIVSRPHNEVPLSTWCHWQYRPPLVKELSLDGSADFHYLNGPVPVMPPDDAHCSHLGFAEYFGVGPHYRWLEDGGVAEESMISRVRKAPHGASPEDIMRALGKDWDGRWNNHREVMDYLYDTLEKNPDIDGIIGYSEGATMAASLIMDEERKAQETGRPRRIKCAVFITGWPPLSPEENVVLADESDYILDVPTLHVVGANDPYRYGALALFNVCDPDTAAMFDTGRGHTIPRSGQVILELGNAVRDLVDKAYEA
;
A
#
# COMPACT_ATOMS: atom_id res chain seq x y z
N MET A 1 61.06 32.59 16.39
CA MET A 1 61.29 32.20 14.98
C MET A 1 60.04 31.48 14.51
N PHE A 2 59.34 32.09 13.53
CA PHE A 2 58.16 31.64 12.76
C PHE A 2 56.90 31.21 13.57
N GLY A 3 55.75 31.88 13.60
CA GLY A 3 55.25 33.06 12.88
C GLY A 3 54.56 32.72 11.55
N LEU A 4 53.25 32.47 11.55
CA LEU A 4 52.33 32.82 10.44
C LEU A 4 50.84 32.78 10.85
N LEU A 5 50.11 33.79 10.36
CA LEU A 5 48.76 34.22 10.69
C LEU A 5 47.72 33.88 9.59
N PHE A 6 46.43 34.02 9.95
CA PHE A 6 45.21 34.20 9.11
C PHE A 6 44.73 32.94 8.35
N HIS A 7 43.43 32.63 8.20
CA HIS A 7 42.23 33.46 8.08
C HIS A 7 40.98 32.67 8.53
N ILE A 8 40.03 33.37 9.18
CA ILE A 8 38.66 32.89 9.44
C ILE A 8 37.86 32.96 8.13
N PRO A 9 37.11 31.92 7.73
CA PRO A 9 35.93 32.08 6.91
C PRO A 9 34.66 31.88 7.76
N VAL A 10 33.88 32.95 7.84
CA VAL A 10 32.48 32.92 8.28
C VAL A 10 31.69 32.23 7.17
N PHE A 11 31.14 31.04 7.44
CA PHE A 11 30.14 30.42 6.56
C PHE A 11 28.82 30.23 7.28
N HIS A 12 27.78 30.56 6.54
CA HIS A 12 26.40 30.76 6.97
C HIS A 12 25.75 29.48 7.53
N TYR A 13 24.81 29.73 8.45
CA TYR A 13 23.84 28.78 8.96
C TYR A 13 23.06 28.12 7.80
N ILE A 14 23.09 26.78 7.72
CA ILE A 14 22.15 25.98 6.93
C ILE A 14 21.54 24.97 7.90
N PRO A 15 20.27 25.09 8.30
CA PRO A 15 19.59 24.06 9.05
C PRO A 15 18.92 23.11 8.06
N CYS A 16 19.37 21.86 7.96
CA CYS A 16 18.55 20.83 7.35
C CYS A 16 18.85 19.45 7.95
N THR A 17 17.77 18.91 8.51
CA THR A 17 17.26 17.54 8.40
C THR A 17 18.00 16.38 9.06
N ALA A 18 17.16 15.54 9.67
CA ALA A 18 17.47 14.48 10.62
C ALA A 18 18.49 13.48 10.08
N ARG A 19 19.55 13.25 10.87
CA ARG A 19 20.41 12.07 10.77
C ARG A 19 19.93 11.04 11.77
N VAL A 20 19.43 9.90 11.31
CA VAL A 20 19.32 8.70 12.15
C VAL A 20 20.38 7.71 11.67
N ILE A 21 21.47 7.63 12.44
CA ILE A 21 22.55 6.65 12.28
C ILE A 21 22.28 5.53 13.29
N TYR A 22 22.17 4.29 12.82
CA TYR A 22 22.11 3.08 13.65
C TYR A 22 23.45 2.81 14.35
N PRO A 23 23.42 2.37 15.62
CA PRO A 23 24.01 1.06 15.89
C PRO A 23 23.27 0.26 16.99
N ILE A 24 23.30 -1.09 16.91
CA ILE A 24 23.78 -2.02 17.95
C ILE A 24 23.35 -3.47 17.67
N ILE A 25 24.26 -4.37 18.05
CA ILE A 25 24.46 -5.80 17.83
C ILE A 25 23.78 -6.65 18.94
N PHE A 26 23.05 -7.71 18.54
CA PHE A 26 22.80 -9.09 19.09
C PHE A 26 22.55 -9.34 20.61
N PRO A 27 21.69 -10.33 21.03
CA PRO A 27 21.95 -11.76 20.82
C PRO A 27 20.77 -12.67 20.44
N SER A 28 21.17 -13.81 19.86
CA SER A 28 20.43 -15.02 19.53
C SER A 28 19.48 -15.53 20.61
N TYR A 29 18.21 -15.68 20.26
CA TYR A 29 17.29 -16.63 20.90
C TYR A 29 16.50 -17.37 19.82
N THR A 30 16.70 -18.69 19.77
CA THR A 30 15.86 -19.64 19.06
C THR A 30 14.44 -19.57 19.64
N LEU A 31 13.53 -18.90 18.93
CA LEU A 31 12.10 -18.89 19.26
C LEU A 31 11.37 -19.96 18.46
N ASN A 32 10.64 -20.79 19.19
CA ASN A 32 9.85 -21.92 18.73
C ASN A 32 8.78 -21.46 17.70
N PRO A 33 8.71 -22.05 16.49
CA PRO A 33 7.80 -21.62 15.42
C PRO A 33 6.30 -21.76 15.77
N LEU A 34 5.94 -22.46 16.86
CA LEU A 34 4.55 -22.60 17.29
C LEU A 34 4.02 -21.40 18.09
N LEU A 35 4.87 -20.51 18.60
CA LEU A 35 4.42 -19.35 19.41
C LEU A 35 4.09 -18.11 18.55
N ALA A 36 4.63 -18.02 17.33
CA ALA A 36 4.30 -16.95 16.38
C ALA A 36 2.87 -17.06 15.82
N LEU A 37 2.25 -18.25 15.92
CA LEU A 37 0.91 -18.54 15.42
C LEU A 37 -0.23 -18.11 16.36
N PHE A 38 0.06 -17.68 17.59
CA PHE A 38 -0.99 -17.42 18.59
C PHE A 38 -1.46 -15.96 18.69
N LEU A 39 -0.88 -15.01 17.94
CA LEU A 39 -1.18 -13.58 18.05
C LEU A 39 -1.86 -12.93 16.83
N ASN A 40 -2.18 -13.68 15.79
CA ASN A 40 -2.91 -13.16 14.62
C ASN A 40 -4.37 -13.59 14.68
N ARG A 41 -5.21 -12.82 15.38
CA ARG A 41 -6.67 -12.92 15.26
C ARG A 41 -7.19 -11.73 14.47
N PHE A 42 -7.81 -12.06 13.33
CA PHE A 42 -8.57 -11.19 12.42
C PHE A 42 -7.74 -10.29 11.50
N SER A 43 -7.12 -10.93 10.50
CA SER A 43 -6.85 -10.31 9.20
C SER A 43 -8.14 -10.44 8.37
N ARG A 44 -8.69 -9.31 7.88
CA ARG A 44 -9.81 -9.26 6.94
C ARG A 44 -9.27 -8.63 5.66
N PHE A 45 -9.37 -9.33 4.54
CA PHE A 45 -8.65 -9.05 3.30
C PHE A 45 -9.23 -7.94 2.41
N SER A 46 -8.35 -7.48 1.52
CA SER A 46 -8.56 -6.82 0.22
C SER A 46 -9.59 -5.69 0.17
N TYR A 47 -9.43 -4.69 1.03
CA TYR A 47 -10.10 -3.42 0.82
C TYR A 47 -9.24 -2.57 -0.13
N SER A 48 -9.83 -2.14 -1.24
CA SER A 48 -9.52 -0.79 -1.71
C SER A 48 -10.43 0.12 -0.90
N LEU A 49 -9.81 0.84 0.01
CA LEU A 49 -10.46 1.75 0.90
C LEU A 49 -10.34 3.13 0.29
N ILE A 50 -11.43 3.70 -0.18
CA ILE A 50 -11.40 4.98 -0.86
C ILE A 50 -11.71 6.08 0.17
N VAL A 51 -10.89 7.13 0.18
CA VAL A 51 -10.97 8.21 1.18
C VAL A 51 -11.84 9.34 0.64
N SER A 52 -12.83 9.75 1.42
CA SER A 52 -13.69 10.89 1.14
C SER A 52 -13.52 12.02 2.16
N ARG A 53 -13.89 13.23 1.75
CA ARG A 53 -13.85 14.43 2.60
C ARG A 53 -14.94 14.38 3.68
N PRO A 54 -14.66 14.80 4.93
CA PRO A 54 -15.72 14.97 5.92
C PRO A 54 -16.58 16.19 5.61
N HIS A 55 -17.89 15.98 5.57
CA HIS A 55 -18.88 17.06 5.60
C HIS A 55 -19.30 17.34 7.05
N ASN A 56 -19.34 18.62 7.42
CA ASN A 56 -20.03 19.10 8.62
C ASN A 56 -21.54 18.83 8.47
N GLU A 57 -22.00 17.64 8.85
CA GLU A 57 -23.38 17.36 9.28
C GLU A 57 -23.48 15.89 9.73
N VAL A 58 -23.71 15.69 11.03
CA VAL A 58 -23.88 14.36 11.65
C VAL A 58 -25.37 14.01 11.69
N PRO A 59 -25.79 12.84 11.16
CA PRO A 59 -27.04 12.23 11.57
C PRO A 59 -26.82 11.02 12.50
N LEU A 60 -27.74 10.90 13.46
CA LEU A 60 -27.75 9.94 14.57
C LEU A 60 -27.86 8.46 14.15
N SER A 61 -26.85 7.64 14.50
CA SER A 61 -26.98 6.21 14.86
C SER A 61 -25.74 5.67 15.62
N THR A 62 -25.05 6.55 16.32
CA THR A 62 -23.62 6.49 16.70
C THR A 62 -23.29 5.71 17.98
N TRP A 63 -23.96 4.59 18.30
CA TRP A 63 -23.55 3.80 19.49
C TRP A 63 -23.12 2.36 19.18
N CYS A 64 -23.68 1.70 18.16
CA CYS A 64 -23.30 0.32 17.81
C CYS A 64 -22.08 0.26 16.85
N HIS A 65 -21.85 1.30 16.05
CA HIS A 65 -20.77 1.35 15.05
C HIS A 65 -19.37 1.69 15.60
N TRP A 66 -19.27 2.23 16.83
CA TRP A 66 -17.98 2.64 17.40
C TRP A 66 -17.07 1.48 17.80
N GLN A 67 -17.64 0.31 18.08
CA GLN A 67 -16.88 -0.82 18.65
C GLN A 67 -16.16 -1.67 17.58
N TYR A 68 -16.42 -1.43 16.28
CA TYR A 68 -15.96 -2.28 15.17
C TYR A 68 -15.23 -1.54 14.03
N ARG A 69 -14.98 -0.22 14.15
CA ARG A 69 -14.19 0.50 13.14
C ARG A 69 -12.73 0.02 13.15
N PRO A 70 -12.10 -0.17 11.97
CA PRO A 70 -10.67 -0.41 11.91
C PRO A 70 -9.90 0.69 12.68
N PRO A 71 -8.79 0.35 13.36
CA PRO A 71 -8.10 1.30 14.25
C PRO A 71 -7.68 2.61 13.59
N LEU A 72 -7.18 2.56 12.35
CA LEU A 72 -6.81 3.75 11.57
C LEU A 72 -8.04 4.63 11.25
N VAL A 73 -9.17 4.00 10.92
CA VAL A 73 -10.43 4.70 10.62
C VAL A 73 -10.97 5.39 11.86
N LYS A 74 -10.84 4.73 13.02
CA LYS A 74 -11.19 5.35 14.30
C LYS A 74 -10.29 6.55 14.56
N GLU A 75 -8.98 6.39 14.40
CA GLU A 75 -7.99 7.45 14.63
C GLU A 75 -8.28 8.71 13.78
N LEU A 76 -8.46 8.54 12.47
CA LEU A 76 -8.71 9.66 11.55
C LEU A 76 -10.12 10.26 11.69
N SER A 77 -11.06 9.54 12.30
CA SER A 77 -12.39 10.09 12.60
C SER A 77 -12.43 10.97 13.86
N LEU A 78 -11.38 10.96 14.69
CA LEU A 78 -11.35 11.76 15.93
C LEU A 78 -11.31 13.26 15.67
N ASP A 79 -10.68 13.66 14.56
CA ASP A 79 -10.52 15.04 14.13
C ASP A 79 -11.17 15.32 12.76
N GLY A 80 -11.80 14.31 12.15
CA GLY A 80 -12.36 14.44 10.81
C GLY A 80 -11.28 14.67 9.76
N SER A 81 -10.14 13.98 9.86
CA SER A 81 -9.11 14.04 8.81
C SER A 81 -9.53 13.30 7.54
N ALA A 82 -10.32 12.23 7.68
CA ALA A 82 -10.74 11.38 6.57
C ALA A 82 -12.03 10.60 6.88
N ASP A 83 -12.89 10.48 5.88
CA ASP A 83 -13.98 9.50 5.83
C ASP A 83 -13.68 8.42 4.78
N PHE A 84 -14.42 7.32 4.84
CA PHE A 84 -14.02 6.08 4.19
C PHE A 84 -15.17 5.36 3.49
N HIS A 85 -14.97 5.09 2.19
CA HIS A 85 -15.83 4.26 1.35
C HIS A 85 -15.14 2.93 1.05
N TYR A 86 -15.78 1.81 1.38
CA TYR A 86 -15.18 0.48 1.23
C TYR A 86 -15.63 -0.21 -0.04
N LEU A 87 -14.67 -0.71 -0.82
CA LEU A 87 -14.93 -1.57 -1.96
C LEU A 87 -14.39 -2.98 -1.75
N ASN A 88 -15.12 -3.95 -2.30
CA ASN A 88 -14.62 -5.29 -2.51
C ASN A 88 -14.22 -5.43 -3.98
N GLY A 89 -13.23 -6.27 -4.27
CA GLY A 89 -12.96 -6.67 -5.65
C GLY A 89 -14.17 -7.37 -6.29
N PRO A 90 -14.34 -7.27 -7.62
CA PRO A 90 -15.52 -7.83 -8.30
C PRO A 90 -15.47 -9.34 -8.46
N VAL A 91 -14.32 -10.00 -8.25
CA VAL A 91 -14.14 -11.44 -8.50
C VAL A 91 -14.37 -12.22 -7.20
N PRO A 92 -15.43 -13.04 -7.09
CA PRO A 92 -15.63 -13.89 -5.93
C PRO A 92 -14.60 -15.02 -5.90
N VAL A 93 -14.04 -15.30 -4.74
CA VAL A 93 -13.07 -16.38 -4.53
C VAL A 93 -13.63 -17.42 -3.58
N MET A 94 -13.58 -18.68 -4.02
CA MET A 94 -13.79 -19.82 -3.15
C MET A 94 -12.46 -20.23 -2.54
N PRO A 95 -12.36 -20.40 -1.21
CA PRO A 95 -11.19 -21.00 -0.58
C PRO A 95 -10.85 -22.33 -1.26
N PRO A 96 -9.57 -22.68 -1.42
CA PRO A 96 -9.18 -23.99 -1.96
C PRO A 96 -9.84 -25.13 -1.16
N ASP A 97 -10.33 -26.15 -1.86
CA ASP A 97 -10.94 -27.36 -1.28
C ASP A 97 -9.90 -28.38 -0.81
N ASP A 98 -8.61 -28.04 -0.82
CA ASP A 98 -7.54 -29.02 -0.60
C ASP A 98 -7.36 -29.37 0.89
N ALA A 99 -7.08 -30.65 1.15
CA ALA A 99 -6.86 -31.15 2.49
C ALA A 99 -5.55 -30.64 3.13
N HIS A 100 -4.67 -30.00 2.33
CA HIS A 100 -3.38 -29.47 2.78
C HIS A 100 -3.49 -28.01 3.24
N CYS A 101 -4.35 -27.20 2.63
CA CYS A 101 -4.74 -25.88 3.10
C CYS A 101 -6.15 -25.99 3.69
N SER A 102 -6.26 -26.65 4.85
CA SER A 102 -7.55 -26.80 5.52
C SER A 102 -8.29 -25.46 5.55
N HIS A 103 -9.61 -25.46 5.29
CA HIS A 103 -10.43 -24.23 5.35
C HIS A 103 -10.20 -23.40 6.63
N LEU A 104 -9.73 -24.04 7.71
CA LEU A 104 -9.25 -23.40 8.94
C LEU A 104 -8.03 -22.49 8.71
N GLY A 105 -6.98 -22.94 8.03
CA GLY A 105 -5.79 -22.13 7.75
C GLY A 105 -6.11 -20.95 6.81
N PHE A 106 -6.95 -21.18 5.80
CA PHE A 106 -7.44 -20.10 4.94
C PHE A 106 -8.30 -19.11 5.73
N ALA A 107 -9.23 -19.57 6.57
CA ALA A 107 -10.06 -18.68 7.39
C ALA A 107 -9.30 -17.98 8.53
N GLU A 108 -8.24 -18.59 9.05
CA GLU A 108 -7.35 -17.99 10.05
C GLU A 108 -6.57 -16.82 9.46
N TYR A 109 -6.08 -16.98 8.22
CA TYR A 109 -5.33 -15.94 7.53
C TYR A 109 -6.25 -14.91 6.87
N PHE A 110 -7.26 -15.34 6.11
CA PHE A 110 -8.14 -14.50 5.29
C PHE A 110 -9.43 -14.05 5.98
N GLY A 111 -9.76 -14.63 7.13
CA GLY A 111 -11.03 -14.41 7.82
C GLY A 111 -12.15 -15.32 7.30
N VAL A 112 -13.35 -15.19 7.87
CA VAL A 112 -14.53 -15.89 7.35
C VAL A 112 -15.03 -15.15 6.10
N GLY A 113 -15.34 -15.89 5.04
CA GLY A 113 -15.84 -15.34 3.78
C GLY A 113 -17.18 -14.60 3.87
N PRO A 114 -17.67 -14.05 2.75
CA PRO A 114 -17.18 -14.24 1.38
C PRO A 114 -15.83 -13.57 1.11
N HIS A 115 -15.06 -14.12 0.16
CA HIS A 115 -13.75 -13.62 -0.26
C HIS A 115 -13.80 -13.05 -1.67
N TYR A 116 -12.99 -12.03 -1.92
CA TYR A 116 -12.97 -11.31 -3.20
C TYR A 116 -11.54 -10.99 -3.63
N ARG A 117 -11.32 -10.95 -4.94
CA ARG A 117 -10.11 -10.48 -5.61
C ARG A 117 -10.46 -9.43 -6.66
N TRP A 118 -9.46 -8.65 -7.03
CA TRP A 118 -9.48 -7.69 -8.10
C TRP A 118 -9.10 -8.32 -9.43
N LEU A 119 -8.03 -9.13 -9.46
CA LEU A 119 -7.58 -9.77 -10.69
C LEU A 119 -8.21 -11.15 -10.88
N GLU A 120 -8.73 -11.38 -12.09
CA GLU A 120 -9.00 -12.71 -12.62
C GLU A 120 -7.79 -13.21 -13.43
N ASP A 121 -6.95 -14.02 -12.78
CA ASP A 121 -5.68 -14.54 -13.32
C ASP A 121 -5.76 -16.04 -13.75
N GLY A 122 -6.96 -16.62 -13.77
CA GLY A 122 -7.16 -18.03 -14.10
C GLY A 122 -6.80 -19.02 -12.98
N GLY A 123 -6.57 -18.54 -11.74
CA GLY A 123 -6.38 -19.38 -10.56
C GLY A 123 -4.93 -19.75 -10.26
N VAL A 124 -3.96 -18.96 -10.76
CA VAL A 124 -2.53 -19.16 -10.47
C VAL A 124 -2.23 -18.61 -9.07
N ALA A 125 -2.62 -19.40 -8.06
CA ALA A 125 -2.67 -19.01 -6.66
C ALA A 125 -1.34 -18.51 -6.06
N GLU A 126 -1.46 -17.54 -5.15
CA GLU A 126 -0.44 -16.90 -4.31
C GLU A 126 0.59 -17.87 -3.66
N GLU A 127 0.26 -19.16 -3.51
CA GLU A 127 1.15 -20.17 -2.94
C GLU A 127 2.44 -20.35 -3.77
N SER A 128 2.35 -20.22 -5.10
CA SER A 128 3.50 -20.18 -6.00
C SER A 128 4.39 -18.96 -5.72
N MET A 129 3.78 -17.83 -5.33
CA MET A 129 4.41 -16.53 -5.19
C MET A 129 5.30 -16.45 -3.95
N ILE A 130 4.85 -16.92 -2.78
CA ILE A 130 5.67 -17.01 -1.54
C ILE A 130 6.90 -17.88 -1.78
N SER A 131 6.73 -19.01 -2.46
CA SER A 131 7.82 -19.93 -2.80
C SER A 131 8.86 -19.26 -3.70
N ARG A 132 8.43 -18.44 -4.67
CA ARG A 132 9.32 -17.68 -5.55
C ARG A 132 10.03 -16.53 -4.82
N VAL A 133 9.32 -15.78 -3.96
CA VAL A 133 9.92 -14.72 -3.12
C VAL A 133 11.07 -15.28 -2.28
N ARG A 134 10.89 -16.44 -1.65
CA ARG A 134 11.93 -17.09 -0.83
C ARG A 134 13.13 -17.60 -1.63
N LYS A 135 12.95 -17.86 -2.92
CA LYS A 135 14.00 -18.36 -3.83
C LYS A 135 14.69 -17.24 -4.61
N ALA A 136 14.26 -15.99 -4.45
CA ALA A 136 14.85 -14.85 -5.14
C ALA A 136 16.34 -14.71 -4.77
N PRO A 137 17.22 -14.40 -5.73
CA PRO A 137 18.65 -14.23 -5.47
C PRO A 137 18.91 -13.14 -4.42
N HIS A 138 19.85 -13.39 -3.50
CA HIS A 138 20.29 -12.35 -2.57
C HIS A 138 21.05 -11.26 -3.34
N GLY A 139 20.67 -9.99 -3.12
CA GLY A 139 21.30 -8.84 -3.78
C GLY A 139 20.62 -8.37 -5.07
N ALA A 140 19.47 -8.96 -5.43
CA ALA A 140 18.61 -8.47 -6.51
C ALA A 140 17.95 -7.12 -6.14
N SER A 141 17.78 -6.22 -7.12
CA SER A 141 16.99 -5.00 -6.91
C SER A 141 15.50 -5.32 -6.69
N PRO A 142 14.70 -4.39 -6.15
CA PRO A 142 13.23 -4.55 -6.12
C PRO A 142 12.64 -4.95 -7.48
N GLU A 143 13.13 -4.34 -8.56
CA GLU A 143 12.71 -4.57 -9.95
C GLU A 143 13.11 -5.97 -10.44
N ASP A 144 14.34 -6.42 -10.15
CA ASP A 144 14.78 -7.78 -10.44
C ASP A 144 13.90 -8.83 -9.77
N ILE A 145 13.48 -8.57 -8.52
CA ILE A 145 12.59 -9.45 -7.77
C ILE A 145 11.21 -9.46 -8.42
N MET A 146 10.67 -8.30 -8.81
CA MET A 146 9.40 -8.23 -9.53
C MET A 146 9.43 -9.00 -10.85
N ARG A 147 10.49 -8.86 -11.65
CA ARG A 147 10.69 -9.64 -12.87
C ARG A 147 10.77 -11.15 -12.58
N ALA A 148 11.46 -11.56 -11.52
CA ALA A 148 11.54 -12.96 -11.13
C ALA A 148 10.19 -13.55 -10.68
N LEU A 149 9.36 -12.74 -10.01
CA LEU A 149 8.01 -13.14 -9.56
C LEU A 149 7.03 -13.25 -10.72
N GLY A 150 7.13 -12.32 -11.69
CA GLY A 150 6.31 -12.25 -12.89
C GLY A 150 6.72 -13.21 -14.02
N LYS A 151 7.86 -13.92 -13.92
CA LYS A 151 8.41 -14.76 -15.00
C LYS A 151 7.44 -15.80 -15.58
N ASP A 152 6.55 -16.35 -14.76
CA ASP A 152 5.53 -17.32 -15.22
C ASP A 152 4.11 -16.73 -15.19
N TRP A 153 3.97 -15.43 -14.91
CA TRP A 153 2.72 -14.74 -15.12
C TRP A 153 2.62 -14.42 -16.60
N ASP A 154 1.55 -14.83 -17.25
CA ASP A 154 1.31 -14.53 -18.67
C ASP A 154 0.86 -13.07 -18.91
N GLY A 155 0.97 -12.23 -17.87
CA GLY A 155 0.60 -10.83 -17.88
C GLY A 155 -0.91 -10.60 -17.94
N ARG A 156 -1.75 -11.64 -17.94
CA ARG A 156 -3.18 -11.45 -18.16
C ARG A 156 -3.87 -10.90 -16.93
N TRP A 157 -4.57 -9.80 -17.13
CA TRP A 157 -5.60 -9.27 -16.26
C TRP A 157 -6.94 -9.36 -17.00
N ASN A 158 -7.55 -10.55 -17.01
CA ASN A 158 -8.68 -10.85 -17.90
C ASN A 158 -9.88 -9.91 -17.71
N ASN A 159 -10.07 -9.41 -16.48
CA ASN A 159 -11.14 -8.49 -16.11
C ASN A 159 -10.67 -7.03 -15.97
N HIS A 160 -9.55 -6.62 -16.60
CA HIS A 160 -8.99 -5.27 -16.48
C HIS A 160 -10.02 -4.17 -16.77
N ARG A 161 -10.69 -4.25 -17.92
CA ARG A 161 -11.70 -3.26 -18.31
C ARG A 161 -12.85 -3.19 -17.30
N GLU A 162 -13.31 -4.33 -16.82
CA GLU A 162 -14.44 -4.43 -15.89
C GLU A 162 -14.09 -3.84 -14.52
N VAL A 163 -12.86 -4.07 -14.04
CA VAL A 163 -12.36 -3.44 -12.81
C VAL A 163 -12.23 -1.93 -12.97
N MET A 164 -11.65 -1.46 -14.08
CA MET A 164 -11.54 -0.02 -14.31
C MET A 164 -12.90 0.63 -14.39
N ASP A 165 -13.83 0.07 -15.17
CA ASP A 165 -15.20 0.57 -15.27
C ASP A 165 -15.88 0.59 -13.88
N TYR A 166 -15.72 -0.46 -13.07
CA TYR A 166 -16.24 -0.51 -11.70
C TYR A 166 -15.65 0.59 -10.78
N LEU A 167 -14.35 0.84 -10.87
CA LEU A 167 -13.68 1.89 -10.10
C LEU A 167 -14.14 3.29 -10.55
N TYR A 168 -14.19 3.56 -11.85
CA TYR A 168 -14.71 4.82 -12.38
C TYR A 168 -16.17 5.04 -11.99
N ASP A 169 -17.03 4.04 -12.15
CA ASP A 169 -18.43 4.10 -11.72
C ASP A 169 -18.56 4.47 -10.25
N THR A 170 -17.64 3.99 -9.41
CA THR A 170 -17.60 4.33 -7.99
C THR A 170 -17.24 5.80 -7.79
N LEU A 171 -16.22 6.32 -8.50
CA LEU A 171 -15.81 7.72 -8.43
C LEU A 171 -16.90 8.68 -8.95
N GLU A 172 -17.69 8.26 -9.93
CA GLU A 172 -18.82 9.05 -10.44
C GLU A 172 -20.00 9.07 -9.44
N LYS A 173 -20.25 7.95 -8.74
CA LYS A 173 -21.31 7.85 -7.72
C LYS A 173 -20.96 8.54 -6.41
N ASN A 174 -19.66 8.74 -6.13
CA ASN A 174 -19.15 9.32 -4.89
C ASN A 174 -18.18 10.47 -5.23
N PRO A 175 -18.69 11.66 -5.60
CA PRO A 175 -17.87 12.78 -6.07
C PRO A 175 -17.00 13.43 -4.98
N ASP A 176 -17.20 13.05 -3.72
CA ASP A 176 -16.45 13.48 -2.53
C ASP A 176 -15.18 12.67 -2.28
N ILE A 177 -14.95 11.63 -3.07
CA ILE A 177 -13.71 10.84 -3.07
C ILE A 177 -12.60 11.65 -3.74
N ASP A 178 -11.50 11.81 -2.99
CA ASP A 178 -10.29 12.53 -3.40
C ASP A 178 -9.01 11.71 -3.16
N GLY A 179 -9.07 10.56 -2.47
CA GLY A 179 -7.90 9.71 -2.20
C GLY A 179 -8.22 8.23 -2.26
N ILE A 180 -7.21 7.39 -2.45
CA ILE A 180 -7.37 5.93 -2.53
C ILE A 180 -6.38 5.19 -1.64
N ILE A 181 -6.85 4.15 -0.96
CA ILE A 181 -6.01 3.23 -0.17
C ILE A 181 -6.16 1.85 -0.77
N GLY A 182 -5.04 1.20 -1.05
CA GLY A 182 -5.04 -0.18 -1.51
C GLY A 182 -4.25 -1.07 -0.57
N TYR A 183 -4.69 -2.32 -0.40
CA TYR A 183 -3.96 -3.36 0.31
C TYR A 183 -3.54 -4.47 -0.63
N SER A 184 -2.24 -4.79 -0.67
CA SER A 184 -1.65 -5.84 -1.50
C SER A 184 -2.11 -5.70 -2.96
N GLU A 185 -2.85 -6.67 -3.50
CA GLU A 185 -3.46 -6.62 -4.83
C GLU A 185 -4.27 -5.32 -5.07
N GLY A 186 -5.01 -4.82 -4.07
CA GLY A 186 -5.76 -3.57 -4.18
C GLY A 186 -4.88 -2.33 -4.32
N ALA A 187 -3.63 -2.35 -3.84
CA ALA A 187 -2.69 -1.26 -4.06
C ALA A 187 -2.15 -1.24 -5.49
N THR A 188 -1.94 -2.41 -6.11
CA THR A 188 -1.67 -2.51 -7.54
C THR A 188 -2.82 -1.91 -8.34
N MET A 189 -4.07 -2.25 -8.01
CA MET A 189 -5.24 -1.67 -8.69
C MET A 189 -5.35 -0.16 -8.49
N ALA A 190 -5.10 0.33 -7.27
CA ALA A 190 -5.13 1.75 -6.97
C ALA A 190 -4.07 2.53 -7.76
N ALA A 191 -2.85 2.01 -7.85
CA ALA A 191 -1.79 2.58 -8.66
C ALA A 191 -2.15 2.56 -10.17
N SER A 192 -2.68 1.44 -10.66
CA SER A 192 -3.14 1.33 -12.06
C SER A 192 -4.28 2.29 -12.39
N LEU A 193 -5.22 2.53 -11.46
CA LEU A 193 -6.29 3.51 -11.63
C LEU A 193 -5.73 4.93 -11.78
N ILE A 194 -4.76 5.32 -10.95
CA ILE A 194 -4.14 6.65 -11.00
C ILE A 194 -3.44 6.87 -12.34
N MET A 195 -2.73 5.84 -12.82
CA MET A 195 -2.11 5.82 -14.15
C MET A 195 -3.16 5.94 -15.27
N ASP A 196 -4.27 5.21 -15.15
CA ASP A 196 -5.35 5.31 -16.13
C ASP A 196 -6.06 6.67 -16.10
N GLU A 197 -6.18 7.32 -14.94
CA GLU A 197 -6.73 8.68 -14.83
C GLU A 197 -5.85 9.70 -15.54
N GLU A 198 -4.53 9.59 -15.41
CA GLU A 198 -3.58 10.44 -16.12
C GLU A 198 -3.69 10.24 -17.64
N ARG A 199 -3.69 8.98 -18.09
CA ARG A 199 -3.88 8.61 -19.49
C ARG A 199 -5.18 9.18 -20.05
N LYS A 200 -6.31 9.02 -19.34
CA LYS A 200 -7.62 9.56 -19.75
C LYS A 200 -7.64 11.09 -19.74
N ALA A 201 -6.91 11.74 -18.84
CA ALA A 201 -6.76 13.19 -18.84
C ALA A 201 -6.04 13.68 -20.11
N GLN A 202 -4.97 12.99 -20.52
CA GLN A 202 -4.23 13.31 -21.73
C GLN A 202 -5.02 13.00 -23.02
N GLU A 203 -5.70 11.85 -23.08
CA GLU A 203 -6.39 11.38 -24.29
C GLU A 203 -7.76 12.02 -24.51
N THR A 204 -8.53 12.22 -23.42
CA THR A 204 -9.95 12.61 -23.49
C THR A 204 -10.27 13.91 -22.75
N GLY A 205 -9.31 14.47 -22.02
CA GLY A 205 -9.52 15.64 -21.17
C GLY A 205 -10.33 15.36 -19.91
N ARG A 206 -10.57 14.08 -19.55
CA ARG A 206 -11.26 13.73 -18.30
C ARG A 206 -10.40 14.18 -17.11
N PRO A 207 -10.91 15.02 -16.19
CA PRO A 207 -10.14 15.44 -15.03
C PRO A 207 -9.82 14.24 -14.12
N ARG A 208 -8.61 14.24 -13.55
CA ARG A 208 -8.22 13.28 -12.51
C ARG A 208 -9.02 13.54 -11.24
N ARG A 209 -9.38 12.48 -10.51
CA ARG A 209 -10.16 12.56 -9.27
C ARG A 209 -9.33 12.22 -8.06
N ILE A 210 -8.44 11.23 -8.17
CA ILE A 210 -7.56 10.83 -7.09
C ILE A 210 -6.39 11.82 -6.97
N LYS A 211 -6.21 12.38 -5.78
CA LYS A 211 -5.17 13.37 -5.45
C LYS A 211 -4.05 12.82 -4.59
N CYS A 212 -4.27 11.69 -3.91
CA CYS A 212 -3.24 10.99 -3.15
C CYS A 212 -3.58 9.51 -2.94
N ALA A 213 -2.57 8.72 -2.58
CA ALA A 213 -2.74 7.29 -2.35
C ALA A 213 -2.01 6.75 -1.11
N VAL A 214 -2.62 5.77 -0.43
CA VAL A 214 -1.93 4.94 0.57
C VAL A 214 -1.81 3.51 0.03
N PHE A 215 -0.59 3.04 -0.14
CA PHE A 215 -0.32 1.68 -0.60
C PHE A 215 0.18 0.82 0.56
N ILE A 216 -0.66 -0.10 1.01
CA ILE A 216 -0.28 -1.04 2.06
C ILE A 216 0.23 -2.31 1.40
N THR A 217 1.55 -2.52 1.48
CA THR A 217 2.24 -3.73 0.99
C THR A 217 1.88 -4.10 -0.47
N GLY A 218 1.70 -3.08 -1.32
CA GLY A 218 1.29 -3.19 -2.72
C GLY A 218 2.42 -3.44 -3.69
N TRP A 219 2.09 -3.82 -4.92
CA TRP A 219 3.04 -4.01 -6.02
C TRP A 219 2.83 -2.95 -7.13
N PRO A 220 3.82 -2.76 -8.03
CA PRO A 220 3.75 -1.72 -9.06
C PRO A 220 2.50 -1.79 -9.94
N PRO A 221 2.07 -0.67 -10.55
CA PRO A 221 0.90 -0.64 -11.41
C PRO A 221 1.09 -1.53 -12.66
N LEU A 222 -0.05 -1.89 -13.24
CA LEU A 222 -0.13 -2.57 -14.53
C LEU A 222 -0.50 -1.56 -15.60
N SER A 223 0.27 -1.55 -16.69
CA SER A 223 -0.01 -0.71 -17.85
C SER A 223 -1.30 -1.14 -18.55
N PRO A 224 -1.86 -0.35 -19.49
CA PRO A 224 -3.00 -0.78 -20.30
C PRO A 224 -2.75 -2.07 -21.09
N GLU A 225 -1.49 -2.36 -21.41
CA GLU A 225 -1.00 -3.61 -22.04
C GLU A 225 -0.74 -4.72 -21.01
N GLU A 226 -1.16 -4.52 -19.76
CA GLU A 226 -1.12 -5.46 -18.64
C GLU A 226 0.30 -5.85 -18.21
N ASN A 227 1.29 -5.01 -18.52
CA ASN A 227 2.67 -5.19 -18.07
C ASN A 227 2.90 -4.51 -16.72
N VAL A 228 3.67 -5.15 -15.84
CA VAL A 228 4.15 -4.51 -14.61
C VAL A 228 5.05 -3.34 -14.98
N VAL A 229 4.73 -2.15 -14.48
CA VAL A 229 5.53 -0.95 -14.70
C VAL A 229 6.63 -0.88 -13.65
N LEU A 230 7.89 -0.87 -14.09
CA LEU A 230 9.07 -0.81 -13.24
C LEU A 230 9.89 0.44 -13.56
N ALA A 231 10.48 1.05 -12.53
CA ALA A 231 11.20 2.31 -12.65
C ALA A 231 12.51 2.22 -13.45
N ASP A 232 13.06 1.02 -13.64
CA ASP A 232 14.25 0.78 -14.46
C ASP A 232 13.94 0.54 -15.95
N GLU A 233 12.67 0.36 -16.30
CA GLU A 233 12.21 0.05 -17.67
C GLU A 233 11.24 1.09 -18.24
N SER A 234 10.67 1.94 -17.37
CA SER A 234 9.68 2.96 -17.72
C SER A 234 10.04 4.30 -17.11
N ASP A 235 9.90 5.37 -17.89
CA ASP A 235 9.99 6.76 -17.41
C ASP A 235 8.68 7.24 -16.76
N TYR A 236 7.69 6.36 -16.59
CA TYR A 236 6.42 6.69 -15.95
C TYR A 236 6.62 7.02 -14.47
N ILE A 237 6.05 8.14 -14.04
CA ILE A 237 6.05 8.59 -12.64
C ILE A 237 4.60 8.74 -12.20
N LEU A 238 4.22 8.02 -11.14
CA LEU A 238 2.97 8.25 -10.44
C LEU A 238 3.13 9.51 -9.59
N ASP A 239 2.56 10.61 -10.09
CA ASP A 239 2.82 12.00 -9.68
C ASP A 239 1.85 12.55 -8.62
N VAL A 240 0.97 11.73 -8.07
CA VAL A 240 0.20 12.10 -6.87
C VAL A 240 0.99 11.76 -5.63
N PRO A 241 0.90 12.54 -4.53
CA PRO A 241 1.48 12.16 -3.25
C PRO A 241 1.07 10.76 -2.81
N THR A 242 2.05 9.97 -2.34
CA THR A 242 1.82 8.58 -1.90
C THR A 242 2.40 8.29 -0.51
N LEU A 243 1.73 7.40 0.22
CA LEU A 243 2.22 6.82 1.47
C LEU A 243 2.28 5.30 1.36
N HIS A 244 3.47 4.74 1.48
CA HIS A 244 3.72 3.30 1.37
C HIS A 244 3.84 2.72 2.76
N VAL A 245 2.89 1.87 3.15
CA VAL A 245 2.88 1.21 4.47
C VAL A 245 3.41 -0.20 4.29
N VAL A 246 4.58 -0.49 4.88
CA VAL A 246 5.28 -1.76 4.68
C VAL A 246 5.73 -2.31 6.04
N GLY A 247 5.79 -3.62 6.20
CA GLY A 247 6.42 -4.24 7.36
C GLY A 247 7.86 -4.64 7.06
N ALA A 248 8.82 -4.29 7.92
CA ALA A 248 10.21 -4.74 7.79
C ALA A 248 10.36 -6.25 7.57
N ASN A 249 9.48 -7.06 8.18
CA ASN A 249 9.50 -8.52 8.10
C ASN A 249 8.54 -9.08 7.04
N ASP A 250 7.96 -8.23 6.19
CA ASP A 250 7.09 -8.65 5.10
C ASP A 250 7.90 -9.34 4.00
N PRO A 251 7.60 -10.61 3.63
CA PRO A 251 8.23 -11.25 2.49
C PRO A 251 8.02 -10.49 1.17
N TYR A 252 6.91 -9.77 1.03
CA TYR A 252 6.55 -9.03 -0.19
C TYR A 252 7.07 -7.59 -0.24
N ARG A 253 7.86 -7.16 0.76
CA ARG A 253 8.36 -5.78 0.86
C ARG A 253 9.07 -5.27 -0.39
N TYR A 254 9.70 -6.15 -1.17
CA TYR A 254 10.38 -5.75 -2.41
C TYR A 254 9.41 -5.28 -3.49
N GLY A 255 8.20 -5.83 -3.57
CA GLY A 255 7.19 -5.29 -4.47
C GLY A 255 6.69 -3.92 -4.02
N ALA A 256 6.61 -3.68 -2.72
CA ALA A 256 6.27 -2.35 -2.20
C ALA A 256 7.38 -1.31 -2.41
N LEU A 257 8.65 -1.74 -2.38
CA LEU A 257 9.78 -0.90 -2.77
C LEU A 257 9.80 -0.63 -4.28
N ALA A 258 9.49 -1.61 -5.12
CA ALA A 258 9.36 -1.40 -6.56
C ALA A 258 8.22 -0.43 -6.89
N LEU A 259 7.09 -0.52 -6.18
CA LEU A 259 6.00 0.44 -6.31
C LEU A 259 6.41 1.83 -5.83
N PHE A 260 7.22 1.94 -4.77
CA PHE A 260 7.77 3.22 -4.31
C PHE A 260 8.67 3.88 -5.35
N ASN A 261 9.47 3.08 -6.08
CA ASN A 261 10.39 3.59 -7.08
C ASN A 261 9.71 4.17 -8.32
N VAL A 262 8.44 3.83 -8.59
CA VAL A 262 7.65 4.43 -9.69
C VAL A 262 6.85 5.67 -9.25
N CYS A 263 6.87 6.04 -7.98
CA CYS A 263 6.20 7.23 -7.47
C CYS A 263 7.13 8.44 -7.47
N ASP A 264 6.54 9.64 -7.50
CA ASP A 264 7.30 10.89 -7.41
C ASP A 264 8.12 10.94 -6.10
N PRO A 265 9.47 11.00 -6.18
CA PRO A 265 10.34 10.95 -5.02
C PRO A 265 10.22 12.16 -4.09
N ASP A 266 9.68 13.29 -4.57
CA ASP A 266 9.51 14.50 -3.76
C ASP A 266 8.28 14.40 -2.85
N THR A 267 7.26 13.66 -3.29
CA THR A 267 5.97 13.58 -2.59
C THR A 267 5.72 12.21 -1.92
N ALA A 268 6.34 11.14 -2.42
CA ALA A 268 6.23 9.79 -1.87
C ALA A 268 6.90 9.63 -0.49
N ALA A 269 6.24 8.90 0.41
CA ALA A 269 6.74 8.59 1.75
C ALA A 269 6.60 7.09 2.07
N MET A 270 7.50 6.58 2.92
CA MET A 270 7.48 5.19 3.40
C MET A 270 7.24 5.16 4.91
N PHE A 271 6.34 4.29 5.36
CA PHE A 271 6.01 4.04 6.75
C PHE A 271 6.24 2.57 7.10
N ASP A 272 7.26 2.31 7.92
CA ASP A 272 7.56 0.96 8.41
C ASP A 272 6.75 0.62 9.66
N THR A 273 5.93 -0.42 9.57
CA THR A 273 5.12 -0.91 10.70
C THR A 273 5.91 -1.77 11.69
N GLY A 274 7.14 -2.17 11.34
CA GLY A 274 7.96 -3.14 12.08
C GLY A 274 7.42 -4.57 12.11
N ARG A 275 6.29 -4.83 11.42
CA ARG A 275 5.55 -6.10 11.40
C ARG A 275 5.81 -6.87 10.09
N GLY A 276 5.01 -7.92 9.84
CA GLY A 276 4.99 -8.64 8.56
C GLY A 276 3.95 -8.06 7.60
N HIS A 277 3.40 -8.90 6.72
CA HIS A 277 2.34 -8.54 5.76
C HIS A 277 0.97 -8.35 6.45
N THR A 278 0.85 -7.31 7.27
CA THR A 278 -0.34 -7.07 8.10
C THR A 278 -0.62 -5.59 8.30
N ILE A 279 -1.89 -5.20 8.31
CA ILE A 279 -2.33 -3.86 8.69
C ILE A 279 -2.14 -3.68 10.21
N PRO A 280 -1.51 -2.59 10.69
CA PRO A 280 -1.41 -2.31 12.13
C PRO A 280 -2.78 -2.32 12.82
N ARG A 281 -2.84 -2.84 14.06
CA ARG A 281 -4.12 -3.09 14.76
C ARG A 281 -4.29 -2.38 16.10
N SER A 282 -3.24 -1.82 16.69
CA SER A 282 -3.32 -1.12 17.98
C SER A 282 -2.00 -0.46 18.33
N GLY A 283 -2.03 0.37 19.36
CA GLY A 283 -0.84 0.96 19.97
C GLY A 283 -0.32 2.17 19.21
N GLN A 284 0.90 2.57 19.58
CA GLN A 284 1.55 3.78 19.09
C GLN A 284 1.65 3.86 17.56
N VAL A 285 1.86 2.71 16.90
CA VAL A 285 1.96 2.62 15.43
C VAL A 285 0.69 3.12 14.71
N ILE A 286 -0.49 3.05 15.32
CA ILE A 286 -1.72 3.58 14.72
C ILE A 286 -1.75 5.11 14.77
N LEU A 287 -1.28 5.70 15.87
CA LEU A 287 -1.21 7.15 16.02
C LEU A 287 -0.21 7.73 15.01
N GLU A 288 0.95 7.08 14.89
CA GLU A 288 2.00 7.47 13.94
C GLU A 288 1.54 7.29 12.49
N LEU A 289 0.84 6.19 12.17
CA LEU A 289 0.26 5.99 10.85
C LEU A 289 -0.83 7.02 10.56
N GLY A 290 -1.66 7.37 11.54
CA GLY A 290 -2.66 8.43 11.42
C GLY A 290 -2.01 9.78 11.07
N ASN A 291 -0.92 10.14 11.75
CA ASN A 291 -0.16 11.36 11.41
C ASN A 291 0.43 11.31 10.00
N ALA A 292 1.01 10.18 9.60
CA ALA A 292 1.53 10.03 8.23
C ALA A 292 0.44 10.17 7.15
N VAL A 293 -0.78 9.71 7.43
CA VAL A 293 -1.94 9.91 6.54
C VAL A 293 -2.37 11.38 6.50
N ARG A 294 -2.34 12.10 7.64
CA ARG A 294 -2.62 13.54 7.67
C ARG A 294 -1.60 14.33 6.85
N ASP A 295 -0.31 14.05 7.03
CA ASP A 295 0.76 14.68 6.23
C ASP A 295 0.59 14.41 4.74
N LEU A 296 0.15 13.20 4.36
CA LEU A 296 -0.18 12.85 2.97
C LEU A 296 -1.35 13.69 2.44
N VAL A 297 -2.43 13.82 3.23
CA VAL A 297 -3.60 14.61 2.86
C VAL A 297 -3.23 16.07 2.68
N ASP A 298 -2.43 16.64 3.58
CA ASP A 298 -1.97 18.03 3.48
C ASP A 298 -1.19 18.26 2.16
N LYS A 299 -0.24 17.38 1.83
CA LYS A 299 0.48 17.42 0.54
C LYS A 299 -0.44 17.39 -0.68
N ALA A 300 -1.52 16.61 -0.62
CA ALA A 300 -2.48 16.47 -1.72
C ALA A 300 -3.25 17.77 -2.04
N TYR A 301 -3.32 18.71 -1.09
CA TYR A 301 -4.00 19.99 -1.25
C TYR A 301 -3.04 21.20 -1.29
N GLU A 302 -1.74 20.98 -1.09
CA GLU A 302 -0.68 21.97 -1.34
C GLU A 302 -0.18 21.98 -2.80
N ALA A 303 -0.36 20.86 -3.53
CA ALA A 303 0.08 20.64 -4.91
C ALA A 303 -0.76 21.34 -5.98
#